data_AF-A0AAD6DIF8-F1
#
_entry.id   AF-A0AAD6DIF8-F1
#
_cell.length_a   1.000
_cell.length_b   1.000
_cell.length_c   1.000
_cell.angle_alpha   90.00
_cell.angle_beta   90.00
_cell.angle_gamma   90.00
#
_symmetry.space_group_name_H-M   'P 1'
#
loop_
_entity.id
_entity.type
_entity.pdbx_description
1 polymer ?
#
loop_
_entity_poly.entity_id
_entity_poly.type
_entity_poly.pdbx_seq_one_letter_code
_entity_poly.pdbx_strand_id
1 'polypeptide(L)'
;MPRTAWTSPCRSWFKQGTIDGEVMMWPGSRIHFFETMKQPRWEDYNLKYTTSNRFGYLGNGFAAREFDGSDLSWYLGTIEGNKKAYLPDEDFQDFMVY
;
A
#
# COMPACT_ATOMS: atom_id res chain seq x y z
N MET A 1 12.97 2.14 -4.65
CA MET A 1 12.48 1.02 -5.50
C MET A 1 13.30 0.85 -6.79
N PRO A 2 14.64 0.77 -6.73
CA PRO A 2 15.49 0.80 -7.94
C PRO A 2 15.34 -0.44 -8.85
N ARG A 3 14.72 -1.51 -8.33
CA ARG A 3 14.49 -2.77 -9.04
C ARG A 3 13.14 -2.85 -9.75
N THR A 4 12.40 -1.74 -9.83
CA THR A 4 11.06 -1.71 -10.43
C THR A 4 11.06 -0.88 -11.72
N ALA A 5 10.14 -1.16 -12.63
CA ALA A 5 9.99 -0.38 -13.86
C ALA A 5 9.69 1.11 -13.61
N TRP A 6 9.23 1.46 -12.41
CA TRP A 6 8.88 2.82 -12.02
C TRP A 6 10.09 3.75 -11.86
N THR A 7 11.28 3.19 -11.62
CA THR A 7 12.54 3.93 -11.53
C THR A 7 13.34 3.98 -12.84
N SER A 8 12.87 3.32 -13.90
CA SER A 8 13.53 3.36 -15.22
C SER A 8 13.63 4.80 -15.73
N PRO A 9 14.61 5.16 -16.59
CA PRO A 9 14.84 6.53 -17.08
C PRO A 9 13.79 6.95 -18.13
N CYS A 10 12.53 7.04 -17.72
CA CYS A 10 11.40 7.47 -18.52
C CYS A 10 10.64 8.61 -17.82
N ARG A 11 9.95 9.48 -18.56
CA ARG A 11 9.04 10.43 -17.89
C ARG A 11 7.76 9.70 -17.49
N SER A 12 7.35 9.87 -16.24
CA SER A 12 6.09 9.30 -15.75
C SER A 12 5.44 10.23 -14.73
N TRP A 13 4.12 10.07 -14.56
CA TRP A 13 3.37 10.77 -13.52
C TRP A 13 3.93 10.47 -12.12
N PHE A 14 4.37 9.23 -11.89
CA PHE A 14 4.97 8.80 -10.62
C PHE A 14 6.28 9.52 -10.28
N LYS A 15 6.96 10.13 -11.26
CA LYS A 15 8.17 10.94 -11.08
C LYS A 15 7.92 12.42 -11.33
N GLN A 16 6.68 12.86 -11.17
CA GLN A 16 6.28 14.25 -11.32
C GLN A 16 6.63 14.81 -12.73
N GLY A 17 6.57 13.95 -13.77
CA GLY A 17 6.88 14.33 -15.15
C GLY A 17 8.37 14.42 -15.49
N THR A 18 9.27 14.13 -14.54
CA THR A 18 10.72 14.14 -14.75
C THR A 18 11.27 12.76 -15.12
N ILE A 19 12.49 12.73 -15.67
CA ILE A 19 13.16 11.48 -16.09
C ILE A 19 13.77 10.78 -14.87
N ASP A 20 14.42 11.54 -13.99
CA ASP A 20 15.18 10.99 -12.85
C ASP A 20 14.60 11.43 -11.49
N GLY A 21 13.36 11.91 -11.47
CA GLY A 21 12.71 12.33 -10.23
C GLY A 21 12.41 11.17 -9.30
N GLU A 22 12.23 11.53 -8.03
CA GLU A 22 11.83 10.59 -7.00
C GLU A 22 10.44 10.00 -7.29
N VAL A 23 10.31 8.69 -7.11
CA VAL A 23 9.07 7.97 -7.36
C VAL A 23 8.15 8.14 -6.15
N MET A 24 7.04 8.84 -6.34
CA MET A 24 6.04 9.13 -5.32
C MET A 24 4.97 8.03 -5.27
N MET A 25 5.34 6.84 -4.80
CA MET A 25 4.39 5.73 -4.64
C MET A 25 4.67 4.92 -3.37
N TRP A 26 3.69 4.11 -2.97
CA TRP A 26 3.87 3.14 -1.91
C TRP A 26 5.04 2.18 -2.20
N PRO A 27 6.00 2.00 -1.27
CA PRO A 27 7.20 1.19 -1.49
C PRO A 27 6.95 -0.32 -1.32
N GLY A 28 5.88 -0.84 -1.91
CA GLY A 28 5.51 -2.24 -1.81
C GLY A 28 4.36 -2.61 -2.75
N SER A 29 3.90 -3.85 -2.65
CA SER A 29 2.72 -4.31 -3.39
C SER A 29 1.45 -3.61 -2.92
N ARG A 30 0.40 -3.67 -3.74
CA ARG A 30 -0.93 -3.18 -3.36
C ARG A 30 -1.51 -3.96 -2.17
N ILE A 31 -1.22 -5.25 -2.09
CA ILE A 31 -1.72 -6.10 -0.99
C ILE A 31 -0.99 -5.73 0.30
N HIS A 32 0.32 -5.50 0.24
CA HIS A 32 1.10 -4.96 1.35
C HIS A 32 0.55 -3.63 1.85
N PHE A 33 0.13 -2.75 0.93
CA PHE A 33 -0.55 -1.50 1.29
C PHE A 33 -1.84 -1.76 2.06
N PHE A 34 -2.73 -2.61 1.55
CA PHE A 34 -4.01 -2.90 2.23
C PHE A 34 -3.84 -3.51 3.61
N GLU A 35 -2.91 -4.45 3.78
CA GLU A 35 -2.64 -5.04 5.10
C GLU A 35 -2.06 -4.00 6.06
N THR A 36 -1.15 -3.12 5.59
CA THR A 36 -0.59 -2.05 6.42
C THR A 36 -1.65 -1.03 6.82
N MET A 37 -2.54 -0.66 5.90
CA MET A 37 -3.60 0.31 6.14
C MET A 37 -4.75 -0.24 6.98
N LYS A 38 -4.85 -1.56 7.15
CA LYS A 38 -5.88 -2.19 8.00
C LYS A 38 -5.66 -1.91 9.48
N GLN A 39 -4.39 -1.80 9.90
CA GLN A 39 -4.02 -1.51 11.28
C GLN A 39 -2.93 -0.42 11.31
N PRO A 40 -3.31 0.82 10.98
CA PRO A 40 -2.37 1.93 11.00
C PRO A 40 -1.88 2.15 12.43
N ARG A 41 -0.56 2.18 12.60
CA ARG A 41 0.06 2.42 13.91
C ARG A 41 0.14 3.93 14.16
N TRP A 42 -0.90 4.47 14.77
CA TRP A 42 -0.96 5.90 15.13
C TRP A 42 0.05 6.32 16.20
N GLU A 43 0.72 5.35 16.84
CA GLU A 43 1.69 5.54 17.91
C GLU A 43 3.03 6.13 17.44
N ASP A 44 3.24 6.28 16.12
CA ASP A 44 4.50 6.68 15.48
C ASP A 44 5.07 8.05 15.91
N TYR A 45 4.33 8.82 16.72
CA TYR A 45 4.81 10.08 17.31
C TYR A 45 5.70 9.89 18.55
N ASN A 46 5.63 8.76 19.27
CA ASN A 46 6.36 8.52 20.53
C ASN A 46 6.96 7.10 20.64
N LEU A 47 7.53 6.56 19.56
CA LEU A 47 8.15 5.22 19.60
C LEU A 47 9.67 5.28 19.75
N LYS A 48 10.20 4.41 20.61
CA LYS A 48 11.62 4.02 20.57
C LYS A 48 11.77 2.89 19.57
N TYR A 49 12.37 3.17 18.42
CA TYR A 49 12.64 2.15 17.40
C TYR A 49 13.71 1.17 17.89
N THR A 50 13.46 -0.13 17.71
CA THR A 50 14.43 -1.20 18.04
C THR A 50 15.63 -1.20 17.09
N THR A 51 15.45 -0.65 15.88
CA THR A 51 16.50 -0.55 14.85
C THR A 51 16.64 0.90 14.36
N SER A 52 17.72 1.20 13.64
CA SER A 52 17.93 2.51 13.02
C SER A 52 16.95 2.79 11.87
N ASN A 53 16.35 1.75 11.29
CA ASN A 53 15.37 1.92 10.22
C ASN A 53 13.97 2.11 10.80
N ARG A 54 13.52 3.37 10.84
CA ARG A 54 12.17 3.72 11.30
C ARG A 54 11.04 3.09 10.49
N PHE A 55 11.30 2.71 9.24
CA PHE A 55 10.35 2.04 8.35
C PHE A 55 10.53 0.53 8.33
N GLY A 56 11.33 -0.04 9.25
CA GLY A 56 11.60 -1.48 9.29
C GLY A 56 10.35 -2.34 9.45
N TYR A 57 9.27 -1.78 10.01
CA TYR A 57 7.99 -2.47 10.14
C TYR A 57 7.32 -2.78 8.79
N LEU A 58 7.65 -2.04 7.72
CA LEU A 58 7.19 -2.31 6.34
C LEU A 58 7.93 -3.49 5.69
N GLY A 59 8.94 -4.04 6.36
CA GLY A 59 9.64 -5.24 5.92
C GLY A 59 10.19 -5.12 4.50
N ASN A 60 9.88 -6.12 3.67
CA ASN A 60 10.33 -6.23 2.29
C ASN A 60 9.32 -5.67 1.26
N GLY A 61 8.23 -5.04 1.72
CA GLY A 61 7.21 -4.47 0.85
C GLY A 61 6.24 -5.49 0.25
N PHE A 62 6.20 -6.73 0.73
CA PHE A 62 5.24 -7.76 0.33
C PHE A 62 4.45 -8.28 1.54
N ALA A 63 3.20 -8.64 1.32
CA ALA A 63 2.38 -9.34 2.31
C ALA A 63 2.66 -10.85 2.27
N ALA A 64 2.54 -11.54 3.41
CA ALA A 64 2.68 -13.01 3.47
C ALA A 64 1.76 -13.74 2.48
N ARG A 65 0.57 -13.16 2.28
CA ARG A 65 -0.47 -13.59 1.36
C ARG A 65 -0.06 -13.68 -0.11
N GLU A 66 1.01 -12.98 -0.49
CA GLU A 66 1.56 -13.01 -1.84
C GLU A 66 2.40 -14.26 -2.12
N PHE A 67 2.70 -15.06 -1.08
CA PHE A 67 3.53 -16.25 -1.19
C PHE A 67 2.87 -17.53 -0.67
N ASP A 68 1.77 -17.44 0.07
CA ASP A 68 1.12 -18.59 0.71
C ASP A 68 0.01 -19.25 -0.15
N GLY A 69 -0.24 -18.73 -1.36
CA GLY A 69 -1.26 -19.24 -2.27
C GLY A 69 -2.68 -18.75 -1.99
N SER A 70 -2.85 -17.78 -1.08
CA SER A 70 -4.14 -17.14 -0.79
C SER A 70 -4.65 -16.30 -1.97
N ASP A 71 -5.96 -16.04 -1.98
CA ASP A 71 -6.62 -15.24 -3.02
C ASP A 71 -6.15 -13.78 -3.05
N LEU A 72 -5.26 -13.43 -3.98
CA LEU A 72 -4.72 -12.07 -4.12
C LEU A 72 -5.78 -10.97 -4.35
N SER A 73 -6.98 -11.34 -4.80
CA SER A 73 -8.09 -10.45 -5.15
C SER A 73 -9.22 -10.36 -4.13
N TRP A 74 -9.06 -10.85 -2.91
CA TRP A 74 -10.08 -10.83 -1.83
C TRP A 74 -10.87 -9.51 -1.67
N TYR A 75 -10.23 -8.38 -1.93
CA TYR A 75 -10.81 -7.04 -1.78
C TYR A 75 -11.73 -6.63 -2.96
N LEU A 76 -11.69 -7.36 -4.09
CA LEU A 76 -12.54 -7.09 -5.25
C LEU A 76 -13.95 -7.69 -5.12
N GLY A 77 -14.13 -8.64 -4.19
CA GLY A 77 -15.36 -9.43 -4.08
C GLY A 77 -15.49 -10.46 -5.20
N THR A 78 -16.14 -11.59 -4.91
CA THR A 78 -16.47 -12.62 -5.91
C THR A 78 -17.75 -12.26 -6.65
N ILE A 79 -17.77 -12.51 -7.96
CA ILE A 79 -18.94 -12.25 -8.84
C ILE A 79 -20.11 -13.17 -8.46
N GLU A 80 -19.84 -14.32 -7.84
CA GLU A 80 -20.84 -15.32 -7.48
C GLU A 80 -21.30 -15.21 -6.01
N GLY A 81 -22.11 -14.19 -5.73
CA GLY A 81 -23.28 -14.36 -4.86
C GLY A 81 -23.08 -14.67 -3.37
N ASN A 82 -22.00 -14.29 -2.69
CA ASN A 82 -22.00 -14.32 -1.21
C ASN A 82 -21.11 -13.25 -0.52
N LYS A 83 -21.81 -12.29 0.11
CA LYS A 83 -21.44 -11.35 1.20
C LYS A 83 -20.31 -10.32 0.97
N LYS A 84 -20.72 -9.22 0.33
CA LYS A 84 -20.40 -7.79 0.56
C LYS A 84 -18.99 -7.43 1.11
N ALA A 85 -18.18 -6.79 0.27
CA ALA A 85 -17.58 -5.51 0.65
C ALA A 85 -18.55 -4.40 0.18
N TYR A 86 -19.62 -4.19 0.93
CA TYR A 86 -20.45 -3.00 0.75
C TYR A 86 -19.77 -1.90 1.54
N LEU A 87 -18.99 -1.07 0.86
CA LEU A 87 -18.58 0.21 1.38
C LEU A 87 -19.75 1.16 1.09
N PRO A 88 -20.63 1.48 2.06
CA PRO A 88 -21.63 2.52 1.86
C PRO A 88 -20.95 3.82 1.44
N ASP A 89 -21.56 4.58 0.54
CA ASP A 89 -21.02 5.85 0.06
C ASP A 89 -20.72 6.86 1.20
N GLU A 90 -21.33 6.67 2.37
CA GLU A 90 -21.08 7.43 3.60
C GLU A 90 -19.65 7.26 4.13
N ASP A 91 -19.05 6.06 4.04
CA ASP A 91 -17.68 5.79 4.49
C ASP A 91 -16.62 6.53 3.63
N PHE A 92 -16.98 6.89 2.39
CA PHE A 92 -16.12 7.67 1.50
C PHE A 92 -16.20 9.18 1.76
N GLN A 93 -17.29 9.67 2.35
CA GLN A 93 -17.41 11.09 2.71
C GLN A 93 -16.46 11.45 3.85
N ASP A 94 -16.25 10.57 4.83
CA ASP A 94 -15.27 10.77 5.90
C ASP A 94 -13.81 10.74 5.41
N PHE A 95 -13.54 10.05 4.29
CA PHE A 95 -12.18 9.97 3.72
C PHE A 95 -11.82 11.13 2.79
N MET A 96 -12.83 11.77 2.17
CA MET A 96 -12.65 12.84 1.17
C MET A 96 -12.95 14.26 1.69
N VAL A 97 -13.32 14.40 2.96
CA VAL A 97 -13.50 15.69 3.63
C VAL A 97 -12.38 15.89 4.64
N TYR A 98 -11.17 16.17 4.13
CA TYR A 98 -10.19 17.12 4.67
C TYR A 98 -9.21 17.53 3.56
#